data_AF-A0A7J6V131-F1
#
_entry.id   AF-A0A7J6V131-F1
#
_cell.length_a   1.000
_cell.length_b   1.000
_cell.length_c   1.000
_cell.angle_alpha   90.00
_cell.angle_beta   90.00
_cell.angle_gamma   90.00
#
_symmetry.space_group_name_H-M   'P 1'
#
loop_
_entity.id
_entity.type
_entity.pdbx_description
1 polymer ?
#
loop_
_entity_poly.entity_id
_entity_poly.type
_entity_poly.pdbx_seq_one_letter_code
_entity_poly.pdbx_strand_id
1 'polypeptide(L)'
;MMMMRIAKMQRLGRSKIEMNELPVEIWRDILSRVPARSLYQCCRLVCKDWYNLIKDPDFINFHHSRINKYVSDGLIALCHTTEFVDWAQFFNLVDNPNNNTNLTALRLHFDLPSDIQSIKIVGSVNGLMCLALLPRHNIFFICNPVTRDVLQLPKAPGLGPYSQKYNLKYLFPATSGFAFHAATNTYKVVRTWFFRVIGGADILQGGADILQTGIEIYTLGSGVWRWIDVNISSMLCDLQASHVFLHEALHWQIVDLKKSQPYTGVIDIGDENFRTFENPMEEVGLKARNLSTLRQCLCLIDEFSDHNAIWTMKQYGVAQSWTKEHIIRKEIFGSLQTMSFDTLTTMNNGSVLLHGGKHQGYYDFEKQEFKQILIDGFHSSLEEFQIVGHVGSLISPGSIICASDVSQVSSAKRRRPIGFRLTKNTKKLPRPVPCITRPQEFLL
;
A
#
# COMPACT_ATOMS: atom_id res chain seq x y z
N MET A 1 -2.42 26.51 -1.45
CA MET A 1 -3.23 27.74 -1.35
C MET A 1 -2.72 28.87 -2.26
N MET A 2 -1.41 29.08 -2.37
CA MET A 2 -0.79 30.11 -3.23
C MET A 2 -1.09 29.94 -4.73
N MET A 3 -0.90 28.75 -5.32
CA MET A 3 -1.19 28.52 -6.75
C MET A 3 -2.66 28.75 -7.13
N MET A 4 -3.61 28.41 -6.26
CA MET A 4 -5.02 28.70 -6.52
C MET A 4 -5.32 30.20 -6.48
N ARG A 5 -4.64 30.96 -5.59
CA ARG A 5 -4.73 32.43 -5.58
C ARG A 5 -4.14 33.01 -6.87
N ILE A 6 -2.99 32.51 -7.32
CA ILE A 6 -2.36 32.90 -8.60
C ILE A 6 -3.30 32.62 -9.77
N ALA A 7 -3.83 31.40 -9.89
CA ALA A 7 -4.78 31.03 -10.94
C ALA A 7 -6.04 31.93 -10.91
N LYS A 8 -6.53 32.29 -9.72
CA LYS A 8 -7.66 33.22 -9.57
C LYS A 8 -7.29 34.64 -10.01
N MET A 9 -6.09 35.14 -9.69
CA MET A 9 -5.62 36.47 -10.09
C MET A 9 -5.42 36.57 -11.60
N GLN A 10 -4.84 35.54 -12.22
CA GLN A 10 -4.71 35.46 -13.68
C GLN A 10 -6.07 35.42 -14.39
N ARG A 11 -7.02 34.62 -13.88
CA ARG A 11 -8.39 34.60 -14.42
C ARG A 11 -9.14 35.92 -14.29
N LEU A 12 -8.89 36.66 -13.22
CA LEU A 12 -9.50 37.97 -12.97
C LEU A 12 -8.79 39.11 -13.71
N GLY A 13 -7.74 38.84 -14.49
CA GLY A 13 -6.93 39.86 -15.16
C GLY A 13 -6.19 40.81 -14.20
N ARG A 14 -6.10 40.46 -12.91
CA ARG A 14 -5.55 41.31 -11.84
C ARG A 14 -4.05 41.17 -11.65
N SER A 15 -3.45 40.08 -12.15
CA SER A 15 -2.01 39.96 -12.35
C SER A 15 -1.74 39.00 -13.50
N LYS A 16 -0.74 39.33 -14.33
CA LYS A 16 -0.25 38.47 -15.40
C LYS A 16 1.11 37.96 -14.93
N ILE A 17 1.15 36.81 -14.26
CA ILE A 17 2.45 36.13 -14.06
C ILE A 17 2.83 35.57 -15.42
N GLU A 18 3.78 36.22 -16.10
CA GLU A 18 4.37 35.73 -17.33
C GLU A 18 5.60 34.88 -16.96
N MET A 19 5.80 33.73 -17.60
CA MET A 19 6.99 32.90 -17.36
C MET A 19 8.30 33.66 -17.56
N ASN A 20 8.27 34.74 -18.34
CA ASN A 20 9.42 35.57 -18.69
C ASN A 20 9.99 36.40 -17.53
N GLU A 21 9.29 36.47 -16.38
CA GLU A 21 9.78 37.21 -15.20
C GLU A 21 10.95 36.51 -14.49
N LEU A 22 11.09 35.19 -14.67
CA LEU A 22 12.18 34.39 -14.11
C LEU A 22 12.69 33.39 -15.16
N PRO A 23 13.99 33.05 -15.16
CA PRO A 23 14.50 31.97 -16.00
C PRO A 23 13.75 30.65 -15.77
N VAL A 24 13.61 29.83 -16.82
CA VAL A 24 12.85 28.57 -16.76
C VAL A 24 13.41 27.62 -15.70
N GLU A 25 14.72 27.66 -15.46
CA GLU A 25 15.43 26.87 -14.46
C GLU A 25 14.98 27.21 -13.04
N ILE A 26 14.70 28.49 -12.78
CA ILE A 26 14.20 28.95 -11.47
C ILE A 26 12.77 28.47 -11.28
N TRP A 27 11.93 28.53 -12.31
CA TRP A 27 10.58 27.97 -12.27
C TRP A 27 10.61 26.44 -12.06
N ARG A 28 11.53 25.73 -12.71
CA ARG A 28 11.73 24.29 -12.50
C ARG A 28 12.07 24.00 -11.04
N ASP A 29 13.01 24.73 -10.44
CA ASP A 29 13.35 24.52 -9.02
C ASP A 29 12.17 24.83 -8.09
N ILE A 30 11.46 25.94 -8.30
CA ILE A 30 10.29 26.32 -7.48
C ILE A 30 9.19 25.26 -7.56
N LEU A 31 8.79 24.88 -8.78
CA LEU A 31 7.72 23.91 -8.98
C LEU A 31 8.12 22.52 -8.53
N SER A 32 9.41 22.16 -8.60
CA SER A 32 9.90 20.85 -8.13
C SER A 32 9.64 20.58 -6.64
N ARG A 33 9.47 21.64 -5.83
CA ARG A 33 9.23 21.57 -4.38
C ARG A 33 7.75 21.47 -4.02
N VAL A 34 6.86 21.51 -5.00
CA VAL A 34 5.41 21.51 -4.79
C VAL A 34 4.88 20.08 -4.94
N PRO A 35 3.98 19.60 -4.07
CA PRO A 35 3.42 18.25 -4.19
C PRO A 35 2.82 17.99 -5.57
N ALA A 36 3.07 16.79 -6.14
CA ALA A 36 2.67 16.42 -7.50
C ALA A 36 1.17 16.67 -7.76
N ARG A 37 0.33 16.36 -6.77
CA ARG A 37 -1.11 16.60 -6.84
C ARG A 37 -1.45 18.08 -7.05
N SER A 38 -0.79 18.97 -6.33
CA SER A 38 -1.03 20.42 -6.43
C SER A 38 -0.61 20.93 -7.80
N LEU A 39 0.54 20.47 -8.31
CA LEU A 39 1.01 20.77 -9.67
C LEU A 39 -0.01 20.33 -10.71
N TYR A 40 -0.40 19.05 -10.71
CA TYR A 40 -1.33 18.50 -11.69
C TYR A 40 -2.71 19.20 -11.66
N GLN A 41 -3.22 19.52 -10.47
CA GLN A 41 -4.52 20.20 -10.32
C GLN A 41 -4.47 21.68 -10.71
N CYS A 42 -3.39 22.39 -10.39
CA CYS A 42 -3.32 23.84 -10.46
C CYS A 42 -2.60 24.39 -11.70
N CYS A 43 -1.51 23.77 -12.18
CA CYS A 43 -0.68 24.36 -13.25
C CYS A 43 -1.48 24.59 -14.54
N ARG A 44 -2.40 23.69 -14.89
CA ARG A 44 -3.33 23.87 -16.03
C ARG A 44 -4.28 25.06 -15.90
N LEU A 45 -4.45 25.59 -14.69
CA LEU A 45 -5.33 26.72 -14.37
C LEU A 45 -4.56 28.05 -14.30
N VAL A 46 -3.22 27.98 -14.31
CA VAL A 46 -2.31 29.13 -14.29
C VAL A 46 -2.03 29.54 -15.74
N CYS A 47 -1.07 28.90 -16.41
CA CYS A 47 -0.74 29.18 -17.81
C CYS A 47 -0.33 27.91 -18.59
N LYS A 48 -0.24 28.03 -19.92
CA LYS A 48 0.17 26.93 -20.81
C LYS A 48 1.59 26.46 -20.55
N ASP A 49 2.51 27.38 -20.26
CA ASP A 49 3.92 27.05 -20.05
C ASP A 49 4.12 26.22 -18.79
N TRP A 50 3.45 26.57 -17.68
CA TRP A 50 3.48 25.75 -16.46
C TRP A 50 2.88 24.37 -16.70
N TYR A 51 1.81 24.29 -17.50
CA TYR A 51 1.21 23.01 -17.87
C TYR A 51 2.14 22.15 -18.74
N ASN A 52 2.86 22.77 -19.67
CA ASN A 52 3.85 22.08 -20.50
C ASN A 52 5.07 21.65 -19.67
N LEU A 53 5.52 22.49 -18.75
CA LEU A 53 6.66 22.20 -17.87
C LEU A 53 6.39 20.97 -16.98
N ILE A 54 5.19 20.84 -16.42
CA ILE A 54 4.86 19.64 -15.60
C ILE A 54 4.65 18.36 -16.42
N LYS A 55 4.66 18.46 -17.75
CA LYS A 55 4.59 17.34 -18.69
C LYS A 55 5.94 16.98 -19.32
N ASP A 56 6.94 17.84 -19.15
CA ASP A 56 8.31 17.59 -19.59
C ASP A 56 8.88 16.39 -18.83
N PRO A 57 9.33 15.32 -19.51
CA PRO A 57 9.96 14.15 -18.89
C PRO A 57 11.11 14.51 -17.94
N ASP A 58 11.92 15.51 -18.28
CA ASP A 58 13.05 15.91 -17.44
C ASP A 58 12.57 16.58 -16.16
N PHE A 59 11.50 17.37 -16.23
CA PHE A 59 10.87 17.93 -15.05
C PHE A 59 10.22 16.85 -14.18
N ILE A 60 9.54 15.86 -14.80
CA ILE A 60 8.91 14.76 -14.06
C ILE A 60 9.97 13.97 -13.29
N ASN A 61 11.09 13.63 -13.93
CA ASN A 61 12.20 12.92 -13.28
C ASN A 61 12.83 13.76 -12.17
N PHE A 62 13.08 15.05 -12.42
CA PHE A 62 13.65 15.96 -11.43
C PHE A 62 12.73 16.16 -10.22
N HIS A 63 11.44 16.39 -10.46
CA HIS A 63 10.42 16.49 -9.42
C HIS A 63 10.37 15.22 -8.59
N HIS A 64 10.27 14.06 -9.24
CA HIS A 64 10.21 12.76 -8.57
C HIS A 64 11.45 12.43 -7.75
N SER A 65 12.64 12.83 -8.21
CA SER A 65 13.89 12.62 -7.46
C SER A 65 13.95 13.41 -6.14
N ARG A 66 13.19 14.51 -6.04
CA ARG A 66 13.12 15.34 -4.83
C ARG A 66 12.07 14.87 -3.84
N ILE A 67 11.11 14.04 -4.27
CA ILE A 67 10.09 13.53 -3.37
C ILE A 67 10.76 12.51 -2.44
N ASN A 68 10.52 12.66 -1.13
CA ASN A 68 10.95 11.65 -0.18
C ASN A 68 10.09 10.39 -0.39
N LYS A 69 10.64 9.41 -1.13
CA LYS A 69 9.95 8.16 -1.47
C LYS A 69 9.54 7.35 -0.24
N TYR A 70 10.15 7.61 0.91
CA TYR A 70 9.95 6.89 2.17
C TYR A 70 8.89 7.52 3.06
N VAL A 71 8.37 8.70 2.69
CA VAL A 71 7.35 9.38 3.46
C VAL A 71 6.17 9.71 2.57
N SER A 72 5.02 9.14 2.92
CA SER A 72 3.76 9.47 2.26
C SER A 72 3.49 10.97 2.33
N ASP A 73 3.09 11.56 1.20
CA ASP A 73 2.53 12.92 1.13
C ASP A 73 1.16 13.04 1.84
N GLY A 74 0.76 12.01 2.59
CA GLY A 74 -0.57 11.84 3.18
C GLY A 74 -1.58 11.22 2.21
N LEU A 75 -1.19 10.80 1.00
CA LEU A 75 -2.15 10.15 0.10
C LEU A 75 -2.45 8.74 0.59
N ILE A 76 -3.74 8.44 0.72
CA ILE A 76 -4.26 7.12 0.98
C ILE A 76 -5.10 6.70 -0.19
N ALA A 77 -4.72 5.63 -0.86
CA ALA A 77 -5.62 4.99 -1.81
C ALA A 77 -6.53 4.04 -1.08
N LEU A 78 -7.82 4.13 -1.40
CA LEU A 78 -8.83 3.21 -0.95
C LEU A 78 -9.45 2.51 -2.15
N CYS A 79 -9.53 1.20 -2.08
CA CYS A 79 -10.28 0.42 -3.02
C CYS A 79 -11.50 -0.16 -2.31
N HIS A 80 -12.67 0.01 -2.92
CA HIS A 80 -13.92 -0.54 -2.41
C HIS A 80 -14.66 -1.22 -3.54
N THR A 81 -15.10 -2.44 -3.30
CA THR A 81 -15.86 -3.22 -4.25
C THR A 81 -17.07 -3.82 -3.59
N THR A 82 -18.22 -3.67 -4.23
CA THR A 82 -19.44 -4.40 -3.87
C THR A 82 -19.89 -5.24 -5.05
N GLU A 83 -20.84 -6.14 -4.81
CA GLU A 83 -21.53 -6.91 -5.84
C GLU A 83 -22.21 -6.04 -6.93
N PHE A 84 -22.36 -4.73 -6.72
CA PHE A 84 -23.14 -3.84 -7.60
C PHE A 84 -22.36 -2.64 -8.14
N VAL A 85 -21.19 -2.30 -7.59
CA VAL A 85 -20.42 -1.12 -8.01
C VAL A 85 -18.92 -1.33 -7.79
N ASP A 86 -18.14 -1.12 -8.85
CA ASP A 86 -16.68 -1.14 -8.78
C ASP A 86 -16.08 0.25 -9.01
N TRP A 87 -15.39 0.79 -8.00
CA TRP A 87 -14.60 2.02 -8.13
C TRP A 87 -13.39 1.97 -7.19
N ALA A 88 -12.32 2.71 -7.50
CA ALA A 88 -11.29 3.04 -6.50
C ALA A 88 -11.36 4.54 -6.15
N GLN A 89 -11.33 4.87 -4.86
CA GLN A 89 -11.27 6.24 -4.38
C GLN A 89 -9.98 6.51 -3.64
N PHE A 90 -9.35 7.60 -4.02
CA PHE A 90 -8.09 8.05 -3.46
C PHE A 90 -8.38 9.23 -2.56
N PHE A 91 -8.06 9.08 -1.29
CA PHE A 91 -8.15 10.10 -0.28
C PHE A 91 -6.78 10.72 -0.04
N ASN A 92 -6.77 11.90 0.59
CA ASN A 92 -5.53 12.56 0.96
C ASN A 92 -5.65 13.06 2.37
N LEU A 93 -5.05 12.32 3.30
CA LEU A 93 -4.90 12.66 4.70
C LEU A 93 -3.76 13.67 4.87
N VAL A 94 -3.91 14.89 4.33
CA VAL A 94 -3.00 15.97 4.73
C VAL A 94 -3.48 16.49 6.07
N ASP A 95 -2.67 16.32 7.12
CA ASP A 95 -2.90 16.93 8.42
C ASP A 95 -2.81 18.45 8.26
N ASN A 96 -3.94 19.15 8.33
CA ASN A 96 -3.96 20.60 8.45
C ASN A 96 -4.15 20.90 9.94
N PRO A 97 -3.22 21.60 10.62
CA PRO A 97 -3.31 21.88 12.05
C PRO A 97 -4.57 22.62 12.48
N ASN A 98 -5.32 23.21 11.53
CA ASN A 98 -6.55 23.95 11.77
C ASN A 98 -7.83 23.10 11.57
N ASN A 99 -7.95 21.90 12.14
CA ASN A 99 -9.19 21.11 12.38
C ASN A 99 -10.28 21.00 11.25
N ASN A 100 -10.00 21.45 10.04
CA ASN A 100 -10.90 21.50 8.89
C ASN A 100 -10.08 21.05 7.67
N THR A 101 -9.70 19.77 7.62
CA THR A 101 -9.17 19.23 6.37
C THR A 101 -10.35 18.79 5.51
N ASN A 102 -10.55 19.49 4.40
CA ASN A 102 -11.31 18.94 3.28
C ASN A 102 -10.48 17.79 2.69
N LEU A 103 -10.77 16.55 3.10
CA LEU A 103 -10.26 15.36 2.42
C LEU A 103 -10.81 15.39 1.00
N THR A 104 -10.02 15.78 0.01
CA THR A 104 -10.49 15.77 -1.37
C THR A 104 -10.39 14.35 -1.89
N ALA A 105 -11.52 13.65 -1.95
CA ALA A 105 -11.63 12.34 -2.58
C ALA A 105 -11.48 12.49 -4.10
N LEU A 106 -10.59 11.68 -4.68
CA LEU A 106 -10.44 11.52 -6.11
C LEU A 106 -10.99 10.13 -6.47
N ARG A 107 -11.94 10.03 -7.39
CA ARG A 107 -12.43 8.72 -7.88
C ARG A 107 -11.75 8.35 -9.19
N LEU A 108 -11.20 7.14 -9.28
CA LEU A 108 -10.92 6.49 -10.56
C LEU A 108 -12.05 5.49 -10.83
N HIS A 109 -12.58 5.57 -12.04
CA HIS A 109 -13.54 4.59 -12.54
C HIS A 109 -12.76 3.65 -13.45
N PHE A 110 -13.07 2.37 -13.34
CA PHE A 110 -12.50 1.33 -14.20
C PHE A 110 -13.63 0.80 -15.08
N ASP A 111 -13.37 0.65 -16.36
CA ASP A 111 -14.29 -0.04 -17.26
C ASP A 111 -14.12 -1.54 -17.01
N LEU A 112 -14.99 -2.10 -16.19
CA LEU A 112 -14.86 -3.45 -15.64
C LEU A 112 -15.88 -4.41 -16.26
N PRO A 113 -15.48 -5.67 -16.53
CA PRO A 113 -16.41 -6.76 -16.79
C PRO A 113 -17.56 -6.82 -15.77
N SER A 114 -18.76 -7.14 -16.24
CA SER A 114 -19.99 -7.12 -15.43
C SER A 114 -20.07 -8.19 -14.33
N ASP A 115 -19.16 -9.17 -14.34
CA ASP A 115 -19.11 -10.32 -13.43
C ASP A 115 -18.06 -10.17 -12.31
N ILE A 116 -17.47 -8.98 -12.18
CA ILE A 116 -16.44 -8.70 -11.17
C ILE A 116 -17.06 -8.56 -9.79
N GLN A 117 -16.38 -9.16 -8.81
CA GLN A 117 -16.77 -9.14 -7.41
C GLN A 117 -15.83 -8.29 -6.55
N SER A 118 -14.55 -8.13 -6.94
CA SER A 118 -13.61 -7.26 -6.23
C SER A 118 -12.38 -6.81 -7.01
N ILE A 119 -11.90 -5.61 -6.68
CA ILE A 119 -10.62 -5.03 -7.07
C ILE A 119 -9.76 -5.01 -5.82
N LYS A 120 -8.56 -5.56 -5.90
CA LYS A 120 -7.57 -5.51 -4.83
C LYS A 120 -6.46 -4.52 -5.15
N ILE A 121 -6.05 -3.74 -4.16
CA ILE A 121 -4.77 -3.03 -4.19
C ILE A 121 -3.68 -4.08 -4.05
N VAL A 122 -2.85 -4.22 -5.09
CA VAL A 122 -1.65 -5.05 -4.99
C VAL A 122 -0.66 -4.30 -4.12
N GLY A 123 -0.26 -3.09 -4.51
CA GLY A 123 0.71 -2.26 -3.79
C GLY A 123 0.91 -0.89 -4.42
N SER A 124 1.68 -0.05 -3.75
CA SER A 124 2.04 1.30 -4.21
C SER A 124 3.55 1.47 -4.08
N VAL A 125 4.23 1.78 -5.17
CA VAL A 125 5.69 1.94 -5.17
C VAL A 125 6.11 3.02 -6.15
N ASN A 126 7.10 3.82 -5.74
CA ASN A 126 7.77 4.80 -6.59
C ASN A 126 6.79 5.65 -7.43
N GLY A 127 5.71 6.14 -6.84
CA GLY A 127 4.77 7.05 -7.50
C GLY A 127 3.63 6.42 -8.31
N LEU A 128 3.60 5.09 -8.44
CA LEU A 128 2.55 4.35 -9.14
C LEU A 128 1.84 3.36 -8.21
N MET A 129 0.67 2.92 -8.62
CA MET A 129 -0.13 1.92 -7.92
C MET A 129 -0.46 0.75 -8.82
N CYS A 130 -0.43 -0.46 -8.27
CA CYS A 130 -0.90 -1.66 -8.93
C CYS A 130 -2.21 -2.14 -8.29
N LEU A 131 -3.18 -2.44 -9.13
CA LEU A 131 -4.47 -3.00 -8.77
C LEU A 131 -4.65 -4.34 -9.49
N ALA A 132 -5.44 -5.25 -8.92
CA ALA A 132 -5.69 -6.55 -9.51
C ALA A 132 -7.16 -6.97 -9.40
N LEU A 133 -7.65 -7.61 -10.47
CA LEU A 133 -8.93 -8.31 -10.53
C LEU A 133 -8.67 -9.80 -10.37
N LEU A 134 -8.55 -10.22 -9.11
CA LEU A 134 -8.24 -11.59 -8.74
C LEU A 134 -9.39 -12.20 -7.92
N PRO A 135 -9.54 -13.54 -7.93
CA PRO A 135 -8.73 -14.51 -8.67
C PRO A 135 -9.25 -14.81 -10.09
N ARG A 136 -10.48 -14.40 -10.44
CA ARG A 136 -11.16 -14.88 -11.65
C ARG A 136 -10.58 -14.32 -12.96
N HIS A 137 -10.20 -13.05 -13.00
CA HIS A 137 -9.86 -12.40 -14.27
C HIS A 137 -8.38 -12.42 -14.60
N ASN A 138 -7.49 -12.50 -13.60
CA ASN A 138 -6.04 -12.47 -13.81
C ASN A 138 -5.58 -11.19 -14.54
N ILE A 139 -6.28 -10.09 -14.30
CA ILE A 139 -6.03 -8.78 -14.89
C ILE A 139 -5.39 -7.89 -13.83
N PHE A 140 -4.39 -7.14 -14.25
CA PHE A 140 -3.71 -6.15 -13.44
C PHE A 140 -3.81 -4.78 -14.10
N PHE A 141 -3.91 -3.74 -13.29
CA PHE A 141 -3.87 -2.36 -13.73
C PHE A 141 -2.75 -1.62 -13.02
N ILE A 142 -1.99 -0.83 -13.76
CA ILE A 142 -1.09 0.17 -13.19
C ILE A 142 -1.77 1.52 -13.35
N CYS A 143 -1.89 2.27 -12.26
CA CYS A 143 -2.46 3.60 -12.31
C CYS A 143 -1.60 4.62 -11.56
N ASN A 144 -1.68 5.87 -12.01
CA ASN A 144 -1.27 7.01 -11.23
C ASN A 144 -2.52 7.77 -10.79
N PRO A 145 -2.84 7.76 -9.48
CA PRO A 145 -3.97 8.51 -8.96
C PRO A 145 -3.87 10.01 -9.22
N VAL A 146 -2.68 10.61 -9.13
CA VAL A 146 -2.49 12.06 -9.35
C VAL A 146 -2.82 12.44 -10.79
N THR A 147 -2.25 11.75 -11.78
CA THR A 147 -2.48 12.06 -13.20
C THR A 147 -3.79 11.48 -13.74
N ARG A 148 -4.36 10.50 -13.03
CA ARG A 148 -5.56 9.73 -13.40
C ARG A 148 -5.37 8.84 -14.62
N ASP A 149 -4.13 8.55 -14.95
CA ASP A 149 -3.80 7.63 -16.01
C ASP A 149 -3.90 6.21 -15.48
N VAL A 150 -4.55 5.35 -16.25
CA VAL A 150 -4.73 3.93 -15.95
C VAL A 150 -4.23 3.16 -17.15
N LEU A 151 -3.50 2.09 -16.88
CA LEU A 151 -2.94 1.19 -17.86
C LEU A 151 -3.31 -0.23 -17.47
N GLN A 152 -4.01 -0.93 -18.35
CA GLN A 152 -4.28 -2.35 -18.20
C GLN A 152 -3.07 -3.15 -18.70
N LEU A 153 -2.64 -4.13 -17.92
CA LEU A 153 -1.58 -5.06 -18.32
C LEU A 153 -2.15 -6.20 -19.18
N PRO A 154 -1.32 -6.84 -20.02
CA PRO A 154 -1.68 -8.08 -20.69
C PRO A 154 -2.21 -9.10 -19.67
N LYS A 155 -3.27 -9.82 -20.04
CA LYS A 155 -3.82 -10.88 -19.18
C LYS A 155 -2.72 -11.90 -18.89
N ALA A 156 -2.55 -12.28 -17.63
CA ALA A 156 -1.58 -13.32 -17.29
C ALA A 156 -1.98 -14.62 -18.03
N PRO A 157 -1.01 -15.33 -18.65
CA PRO A 157 -1.26 -16.40 -19.62
C PRO A 157 -2.03 -17.59 -19.04
N GLY A 158 -2.16 -17.67 -17.71
CA GLY A 158 -2.85 -18.75 -17.02
C GLY A 158 -1.97 -20.00 -16.94
N LEU A 159 -2.26 -20.85 -15.96
CA LEU A 159 -1.35 -21.93 -15.58
C LEU A 159 -1.63 -23.27 -16.28
N GLY A 160 -2.59 -23.32 -17.21
CA GLY A 160 -3.04 -24.56 -17.86
C GLY A 160 -1.90 -25.41 -18.46
N PRO A 161 -0.99 -24.83 -19.26
CA PRO A 161 0.15 -25.56 -19.80
C PRO A 161 1.08 -26.14 -18.72
N TYR A 162 1.31 -25.39 -17.63
CA TYR A 162 2.17 -25.81 -16.52
C TYR A 162 1.51 -26.90 -15.67
N SER A 163 0.21 -26.75 -15.38
CA SER A 163 -0.54 -27.75 -14.64
C SER A 163 -0.55 -29.10 -15.35
N GLN A 164 -0.62 -29.09 -16.68
CA GLN A 164 -0.53 -30.30 -17.48
C GLN A 164 0.89 -30.87 -17.47
N LYS A 165 1.91 -30.04 -17.72
CA LYS A 165 3.31 -30.47 -17.78
C LYS A 165 3.78 -31.19 -16.51
N TYR A 166 3.35 -30.70 -15.35
CA TYR A 166 3.81 -31.20 -14.04
C TYR A 166 2.77 -32.04 -13.29
N ASN A 167 1.65 -32.40 -13.93
CA ASN A 167 0.53 -33.12 -13.31
C ASN A 167 0.05 -32.48 -12.00
N LEU A 168 -0.18 -31.18 -12.05
CA LEU A 168 -0.56 -30.34 -10.93
C LEU A 168 -2.04 -29.94 -11.04
N LYS A 169 -2.75 -29.95 -9.91
CA LYS A 169 -4.08 -29.35 -9.78
C LYS A 169 -3.92 -27.94 -9.25
N TYR A 170 -4.21 -26.97 -10.10
CA TYR A 170 -4.27 -25.57 -9.70
C TYR A 170 -5.36 -25.35 -8.65
N LEU A 171 -5.03 -24.63 -7.58
CA LEU A 171 -5.98 -24.30 -6.53
C LEU A 171 -6.55 -22.90 -6.74
N PHE A 172 -5.74 -21.88 -6.48
CA PHE A 172 -6.06 -20.45 -6.65
C PHE A 172 -4.76 -19.64 -6.52
N PRO A 173 -4.74 -18.35 -6.90
CA PRO A 173 -3.54 -17.54 -6.75
C PRO A 173 -3.37 -17.17 -5.28
N ALA A 174 -2.12 -17.17 -4.85
CA ALA A 174 -1.76 -17.00 -3.46
C ALA A 174 -1.75 -15.53 -3.06
N THR A 175 -0.87 -14.76 -3.70
CA THR A 175 -0.65 -13.35 -3.40
C THR A 175 -0.06 -12.64 -4.62
N SER A 176 0.05 -11.32 -4.54
CA SER A 176 0.71 -10.50 -5.55
C SER A 176 1.45 -9.35 -4.87
N GLY A 177 2.52 -8.88 -5.50
CA GLY A 177 3.32 -7.76 -5.03
C GLY A 177 3.66 -6.82 -6.18
N PHE A 178 3.92 -5.56 -5.82
CA PHE A 178 4.29 -4.53 -6.78
C PHE A 178 5.63 -3.90 -6.38
N ALA A 179 6.59 -3.95 -7.29
CA ALA A 179 7.96 -3.58 -7.02
C ALA A 179 8.51 -2.60 -8.05
N PHE A 180 9.56 -1.90 -7.64
CA PHE A 180 10.35 -1.02 -8.50
C PHE A 180 11.83 -1.41 -8.40
N HIS A 181 12.47 -1.66 -9.52
CA HIS A 181 13.90 -1.97 -9.59
C HIS A 181 14.64 -0.70 -10.02
N ALA A 182 15.42 -0.10 -9.12
CA ALA A 182 16.02 1.21 -9.39
C ALA A 182 17.14 1.11 -10.44
N ALA A 183 17.94 0.03 -10.44
CA ALA A 183 19.07 -0.11 -11.36
C ALA A 183 18.65 -0.10 -12.83
N THR A 184 17.49 -0.70 -13.16
CA THR A 184 16.94 -0.68 -14.53
C THR A 184 15.81 0.32 -14.71
N ASN A 185 15.42 1.05 -13.66
CA ASN A 185 14.28 1.97 -13.66
C ASN A 185 12.97 1.34 -14.16
N THR A 186 12.70 0.10 -13.75
CA THR A 186 11.53 -0.67 -14.22
C THR A 186 10.61 -1.04 -13.07
N TYR A 187 9.31 -1.05 -13.35
CA TYR A 187 8.31 -1.60 -12.44
C TYR A 187 8.07 -3.07 -12.74
N LYS A 188 7.91 -3.88 -11.69
CA LYS A 188 7.58 -5.30 -11.81
C LYS A 188 6.34 -5.63 -11.00
N VAL A 189 5.45 -6.44 -11.58
CA VAL A 189 4.34 -7.08 -10.86
C VAL A 189 4.74 -8.53 -10.64
N VAL A 190 4.71 -8.97 -9.39
CA VAL A 190 4.98 -10.36 -9.03
C VAL A 190 3.68 -10.99 -8.58
N ARG A 191 3.41 -12.20 -9.07
CA ARG A 191 2.25 -12.99 -8.71
C ARG A 191 2.68 -14.39 -8.36
N THR A 192 2.06 -14.96 -7.35
CA THR A 192 2.35 -16.32 -6.90
C THR A 192 1.11 -17.21 -6.99
N TRP A 193 1.35 -18.52 -7.08
CA TRP A 193 0.34 -19.50 -7.40
C TRP A 193 0.53 -20.78 -6.60
N PHE A 194 -0.58 -21.43 -6.22
CA PHE A 194 -0.54 -22.71 -5.53
C PHE A 194 -1.07 -23.85 -6.36
N PHE A 195 -0.34 -24.95 -6.26
CA PHE A 195 -0.66 -26.21 -6.89
C PHE A 195 -0.65 -27.34 -5.88
N ARG A 196 -1.57 -28.28 -6.06
CA ARG A 196 -1.52 -29.60 -5.44
C ARG A 196 -0.99 -30.61 -6.45
N VAL A 197 -0.07 -31.48 -6.09
CA VAL A 197 0.34 -32.60 -6.95
C VAL A 197 -0.82 -33.60 -7.08
N ILE A 198 -1.22 -33.94 -8.30
CA ILE A 198 -2.28 -34.93 -8.55
C ILE A 198 -1.70 -36.34 -8.27
N GLY A 199 -2.36 -37.11 -7.40
CA GLY A 199 -1.94 -38.46 -7.02
C GLY A 199 -0.94 -38.52 -5.85
N GLY A 200 -0.72 -37.42 -5.12
CA GLY A 200 -0.04 -37.43 -3.82
C GLY A 200 -0.85 -38.18 -2.75
N ALA A 201 -0.19 -38.62 -1.67
CA ALA A 201 -0.84 -39.37 -0.59
C ALA A 201 -2.01 -38.57 0.03
N ASP A 202 -3.16 -39.23 0.22
CA ASP A 202 -4.37 -38.62 0.75
C ASP A 202 -4.18 -38.15 2.21
N ILE A 203 -4.70 -36.95 2.51
CA ILE A 203 -4.78 -36.36 3.87
C ILE A 203 -5.50 -37.32 4.83
N LEU A 204 -6.46 -38.10 4.33
CA LEU A 204 -7.22 -39.08 5.12
C LEU A 204 -6.41 -40.30 5.55
N GLN A 205 -5.23 -40.54 4.96
CA GLN A 205 -4.28 -41.57 5.39
C GLN A 205 -3.03 -40.97 6.08
N GLY A 206 -3.08 -39.70 6.48
CA GLY A 206 -1.94 -39.01 7.11
C GLY A 206 -0.86 -38.57 6.12
N GLY A 207 -1.13 -38.59 4.81
CA GLY A 207 -0.25 -38.04 3.80
C GLY A 207 -0.42 -36.53 3.66
N ALA A 208 0.66 -35.76 3.79
CA ALA A 208 0.61 -34.34 3.45
C ALA A 208 0.58 -34.18 1.92
N ASP A 209 -0.46 -33.55 1.39
CA ASP A 209 -0.48 -33.10 -0.01
C ASP A 209 0.79 -32.28 -0.29
N ILE A 210 1.56 -32.65 -1.31
CA ILE A 210 2.72 -31.85 -1.73
C ILE A 210 2.16 -30.60 -2.41
N LEU A 211 2.33 -29.46 -1.75
CA LEU A 211 2.05 -28.15 -2.30
C LEU A 211 3.29 -27.60 -3.00
N GLN A 212 3.09 -27.09 -4.21
CA GLN A 212 4.11 -26.35 -4.95
C GLN A 212 3.65 -24.91 -5.16
N THR A 213 4.58 -23.97 -4.96
CA THR A 213 4.35 -22.56 -5.27
C THR A 213 5.11 -22.16 -6.51
N GLY A 214 4.41 -21.58 -7.49
CA GLY A 214 5.01 -20.97 -8.68
C GLY A 214 5.00 -19.44 -8.59
N ILE A 215 5.93 -18.79 -9.28
CA ILE A 215 6.07 -17.33 -9.31
C ILE A 215 6.06 -16.86 -10.77
N GLU A 216 5.26 -15.85 -11.08
CA GLU A 216 5.30 -15.14 -12.35
C GLU A 216 5.60 -13.66 -12.12
N ILE A 217 6.42 -13.11 -13.01
CA ILE A 217 6.83 -11.72 -13.00
C ILE A 217 6.46 -11.09 -14.34
N TYR A 218 5.81 -9.93 -14.27
CA TYR A 218 5.63 -9.03 -15.41
C TYR A 218 6.48 -7.80 -15.21
N THR A 219 7.37 -7.51 -16.15
CA THR A 219 8.08 -6.23 -16.19
C THR A 219 7.27 -5.25 -17.04
N LEU A 220 6.99 -4.06 -16.52
CA LEU A 220 6.21 -3.06 -17.24
C LEU A 220 6.91 -2.69 -18.56
N GLY A 221 6.17 -2.77 -19.67
CA GLY A 221 6.70 -2.56 -21.03
C GLY A 221 7.18 -3.83 -21.74
N SER A 222 7.38 -4.95 -21.04
CA SER A 222 7.87 -6.19 -21.67
C SER A 222 6.84 -6.92 -22.56
N GLY A 223 5.54 -6.64 -22.38
CA GLY A 223 4.46 -7.26 -23.14
C GLY A 223 4.16 -8.72 -22.77
N VAL A 224 5.02 -9.40 -21.99
CA VAL A 224 4.87 -10.82 -21.64
C VAL A 224 5.10 -11.07 -20.15
N TRP A 225 4.34 -12.01 -19.60
CA TRP A 225 4.59 -12.55 -18.26
C TRP A 225 5.65 -13.64 -18.35
N ARG A 226 6.64 -13.61 -17.45
CA ARG A 226 7.66 -14.65 -17.35
C ARG A 226 7.48 -15.43 -16.05
N TRP A 227 7.61 -16.73 -16.15
CA TRP A 227 7.61 -17.63 -15.01
C TRP A 227 9.03 -17.80 -14.44
N ILE A 228 9.11 -18.03 -13.12
CA ILE A 228 10.33 -18.41 -12.42
C ILE A 228 10.12 -19.80 -11.85
N ASP A 229 10.99 -20.71 -12.27
CA ASP A 229 11.17 -22.04 -11.68
C ASP A 229 11.67 -21.87 -10.23
N VAL A 230 10.75 -21.91 -9.26
CA VAL A 230 11.12 -22.00 -7.85
C VAL A 230 10.56 -23.29 -7.29
N ASN A 231 11.45 -24.20 -6.92
CA ASN A 231 11.07 -25.46 -6.28
C ASN A 231 10.79 -25.23 -4.80
N ILE A 232 9.67 -24.55 -4.50
CA ILE A 232 9.23 -24.27 -3.15
C ILE A 232 8.17 -25.30 -2.74
N SER A 233 8.55 -26.25 -1.87
CA SER A 233 7.62 -27.20 -1.22
C SER A 233 6.87 -26.56 -0.04
N SER A 234 6.47 -25.30 -0.16
CA SER A 234 5.80 -24.53 0.90
C SER A 234 4.83 -23.50 0.31
N MET A 235 3.95 -22.96 1.15
CA MET A 235 2.87 -22.07 0.77
C MET A 235 3.23 -20.61 1.11
N LEU A 236 3.42 -19.76 0.10
CA LEU A 236 3.50 -18.29 0.26
C LEU A 236 2.14 -17.70 0.62
N CYS A 237 1.76 -17.72 1.89
CA CYS A 237 0.41 -17.33 2.30
C CYS A 237 0.17 -15.81 2.25
N ASP A 238 -1.01 -15.43 1.76
CA ASP A 238 -1.62 -14.14 2.03
C ASP A 238 -2.51 -14.30 3.27
N LEU A 239 -1.87 -14.39 4.45
CA LEU A 239 -2.60 -14.21 5.71
C LEU A 239 -2.91 -12.71 5.80
N GLN A 240 -4.16 -12.35 5.49
CA GLN A 240 -4.73 -11.00 5.57
C GLN A 240 -3.72 -9.85 5.32
N ALA A 241 -3.42 -9.58 4.05
CA ALA A 241 -2.88 -8.33 3.54
C ALA A 241 -1.53 -7.89 4.14
N SER A 242 -0.44 -8.24 3.46
CA SER A 242 0.34 -7.28 2.65
C SER A 242 1.74 -7.83 2.40
N HIS A 243 2.09 -7.89 1.12
CA HIS A 243 3.49 -7.97 0.75
C HIS A 243 4.21 -6.71 1.23
N VAL A 244 5.45 -6.84 1.66
CA VAL A 244 6.30 -5.69 1.99
C VAL A 244 7.35 -5.52 0.91
N PHE A 245 7.33 -4.36 0.24
CA PHE A 245 8.42 -3.95 -0.65
C PHE A 245 9.44 -3.13 0.14
N LEU A 246 10.62 -3.71 0.38
CA LEU A 246 11.71 -3.10 1.14
C LEU A 246 13.06 -3.54 0.55
N HIS A 247 14.04 -2.65 0.47
CA HIS A 247 15.39 -2.97 -0.02
C HIS A 247 15.39 -3.68 -1.40
N GLU A 248 14.55 -3.23 -2.32
CA GLU A 248 14.39 -3.83 -3.66
C GLU A 248 13.95 -5.30 -3.67
N ALA A 249 13.36 -5.77 -2.57
CA ALA A 249 12.82 -7.11 -2.46
C ALA A 249 11.37 -7.08 -1.97
N LEU A 250 10.57 -8.03 -2.46
CA LEU A 250 9.22 -8.27 -1.97
C LEU A 250 9.24 -9.36 -0.91
N HIS A 251 8.50 -9.13 0.18
CA HIS A 251 8.48 -10.01 1.34
C HIS A 251 7.05 -10.48 1.65
N TRP A 252 6.92 -11.73 2.06
CA TRP A 252 5.66 -12.35 2.47
C TRP A 252 5.84 -13.30 3.65
N GLN A 253 4.77 -13.57 4.39
CA GLN A 253 4.76 -14.72 5.30
C GLN A 253 4.64 -16.03 4.51
N ILE A 254 5.37 -17.04 4.95
CA ILE A 254 5.33 -18.39 4.38
C ILE A 254 4.89 -19.35 5.46
N VAL A 255 3.89 -20.16 5.12
CA VAL A 255 3.50 -21.32 5.91
C VAL A 255 4.00 -22.56 5.18
N ASP A 256 4.87 -23.31 5.84
CA ASP A 256 5.32 -24.61 5.37
C ASP A 256 4.63 -25.66 6.24
N LEU A 257 3.77 -26.48 5.61
CA LEU A 257 3.00 -27.51 6.30
C LEU A 257 3.89 -28.56 7.00
N LYS A 258 5.18 -28.64 6.65
CA LYS A 258 6.16 -29.53 7.28
C LYS A 258 6.91 -28.88 8.44
N LYS A 259 6.84 -27.56 8.59
CA LYS A 259 7.52 -26.82 9.67
C LYS A 259 6.53 -26.40 10.74
N SER A 260 7.03 -26.30 11.97
CA SER A 260 6.25 -25.87 13.13
C SER A 260 6.05 -24.36 13.22
N GLN A 261 6.80 -23.56 12.46
CA GLN A 261 6.82 -22.11 12.57
C GLN A 261 6.84 -21.45 11.18
N PRO A 262 6.06 -20.38 10.96
CA PRO A 262 6.15 -19.55 9.77
C PRO A 262 7.50 -18.86 9.63
N TYR A 263 7.88 -18.51 8.41
CA TYR A 263 9.07 -17.74 8.10
C TYR A 263 8.78 -16.66 7.05
N THR A 264 9.69 -15.72 6.86
CA THR A 264 9.51 -14.67 5.86
C THR A 264 10.16 -15.07 4.54
N GLY A 265 9.38 -15.09 3.47
CA GLY A 265 9.83 -15.25 2.09
C GLY A 265 10.29 -13.95 1.50
N VAL A 266 11.29 -14.03 0.63
CA VAL A 266 11.89 -12.87 -0.02
C VAL A 266 12.10 -13.18 -1.49
N ILE A 267 11.62 -12.29 -2.36
CA ILE A 267 11.93 -12.28 -3.79
C ILE A 267 12.71 -11.00 -4.05
N ASP A 268 14.00 -11.14 -4.30
CA ASP A 268 14.85 -10.03 -4.72
C ASP A 268 14.51 -9.65 -6.16
N ILE A 269 14.25 -8.36 -6.44
CA ILE A 269 13.63 -7.97 -7.72
C ILE A 269 14.65 -7.78 -8.84
N GLY A 270 15.90 -7.50 -8.49
CA GLY A 270 16.98 -7.30 -9.46
C GLY A 270 17.45 -8.59 -10.11
N ASP A 271 17.87 -9.54 -9.27
CA ASP A 271 18.37 -10.87 -9.66
C ASP A 271 17.27 -11.94 -9.70
N GLU A 272 16.07 -11.64 -9.20
CA GLU A 272 14.90 -12.53 -9.21
C GLU A 272 15.11 -13.84 -8.44
N ASN A 273 15.95 -13.77 -7.42
CA ASN A 273 16.22 -14.88 -6.55
C ASN A 273 15.22 -14.96 -5.40
N PHE A 274 14.89 -16.19 -5.01
CA PHE A 274 14.07 -16.46 -3.86
C PHE A 274 14.94 -16.88 -2.67
N ARG A 275 14.70 -16.28 -1.51
CA ARG A 275 15.34 -16.65 -0.24
C ARG A 275 14.36 -16.50 0.92
N THR A 276 14.81 -16.91 2.11
CA THR A 276 13.96 -16.96 3.30
C THR A 276 14.68 -16.40 4.52
N PHE A 277 13.95 -15.73 5.40
CA PHE A 277 14.40 -15.32 6.71
C PHE A 277 13.62 -16.04 7.80
N GLU A 278 14.32 -16.51 8.81
CA GLU A 278 13.68 -17.02 10.02
C GLU A 278 12.96 -15.88 10.76
N ASN A 279 11.77 -16.19 11.26
CA ASN A 279 11.00 -15.30 12.12
C ASN A 279 11.37 -15.53 13.60
N PRO A 280 11.14 -14.55 14.49
CA PRO A 280 11.16 -14.79 15.93
C PRO A 280 10.12 -15.86 16.29
N MET A 281 10.43 -16.67 17.30
CA MET A 281 9.54 -17.72 17.79
C MET A 281 8.18 -17.14 18.18
N GLU A 282 7.11 -17.83 17.79
CA GLU A 282 5.76 -17.44 18.19
C GLU A 282 5.57 -17.67 19.69
N GLU A 283 5.05 -16.64 20.37
CA GLU A 283 4.76 -16.70 21.79
C GLU A 283 3.39 -17.33 22.04
N VAL A 284 3.24 -17.96 23.21
CA VAL A 284 1.97 -18.58 23.60
C VAL A 284 0.87 -17.53 23.64
N GLY A 285 -0.26 -17.82 22.99
CA GLY A 285 -1.42 -16.93 22.93
C GLY A 285 -1.41 -15.96 21.74
N LEU A 286 -0.43 -16.06 20.84
CA LEU A 286 -0.43 -15.36 19.55
C LEU A 286 -1.69 -15.75 18.75
N LYS A 287 -2.44 -14.75 18.27
CA LYS A 287 -3.65 -14.94 17.47
C LYS A 287 -3.37 -14.82 15.98
N ALA A 288 -2.60 -13.81 15.61
CA ALA A 288 -2.24 -13.49 14.24
C ALA A 288 -0.88 -12.79 14.22
N ARG A 289 -0.20 -12.88 13.09
CA ARG A 289 1.08 -12.19 12.85
C ARG A 289 1.08 -11.61 11.46
N ASN A 290 1.27 -10.30 11.37
CA ASN A 290 1.26 -9.57 10.11
C ASN A 290 2.65 -9.02 9.79
N LEU A 291 3.01 -9.03 8.51
CA LEU A 291 4.27 -8.47 8.02
C LEU A 291 4.08 -6.99 7.69
N SER A 292 5.02 -6.13 8.08
CA SER A 292 4.95 -4.71 7.79
C SER A 292 6.33 -4.04 7.79
N THR A 293 6.34 -2.71 7.73
CA THR A 293 7.53 -1.88 7.85
C THR A 293 7.37 -0.81 8.92
N LEU A 294 8.39 -0.63 9.75
CA LEU A 294 8.51 0.48 10.69
C LEU A 294 9.84 1.17 10.46
N ARG A 295 9.84 2.48 10.17
CA ARG A 295 11.08 3.28 10.03
C ARG A 295 12.09 2.65 9.05
N GLN A 296 11.61 2.12 7.92
CA GLN A 296 12.40 1.41 6.89
C GLN A 296 13.04 0.10 7.35
N CYS A 297 12.63 -0.46 8.49
CA CYS A 297 12.98 -1.80 8.89
C CYS A 297 11.81 -2.76 8.60
N LEU A 298 12.15 -4.02 8.32
CA LEU A 298 11.18 -5.10 8.23
C LEU A 298 10.63 -5.40 9.64
N CYS A 299 9.32 -5.52 9.75
CA CYS A 299 8.64 -5.73 11.03
C CYS A 299 7.61 -6.84 10.98
N LEU A 300 7.40 -7.47 12.14
CA LEU A 300 6.28 -8.37 12.39
C LEU A 300 5.42 -7.79 13.50
N ILE A 301 4.11 -7.79 13.29
CA ILE A 301 3.12 -7.33 14.26
C ILE A 301 2.40 -8.56 14.79
N ASP A 302 2.71 -8.91 16.02
CA ASP A 302 2.10 -10.02 16.73
C ASP A 302 0.86 -9.53 17.47
N GLU A 303 -0.28 -10.12 17.15
CA GLU A 303 -1.54 -9.80 17.78
C GLU A 303 -1.84 -10.77 18.93
N PHE A 304 -2.05 -10.21 20.12
CA PHE A 304 -2.55 -10.93 21.30
C PHE A 304 -3.94 -10.43 21.71
N SER A 305 -4.50 -11.02 22.76
CA SER A 305 -5.82 -10.63 23.26
C SER A 305 -5.87 -9.20 23.80
N ASP A 306 -4.80 -8.74 24.45
CA ASP A 306 -4.75 -7.50 25.23
C ASP A 306 -3.73 -6.48 24.68
N HIS A 307 -2.81 -6.90 23.80
CA HIS A 307 -1.80 -6.04 23.22
C HIS A 307 -1.38 -6.51 21.82
N ASN A 308 -0.67 -5.63 21.10
CA ASN A 308 0.09 -5.97 19.91
C ASN A 308 1.58 -5.78 20.20
N ALA A 309 2.42 -6.74 19.83
CA ALA A 309 3.87 -6.63 19.94
C ALA A 309 4.49 -6.42 18.55
N ILE A 310 5.39 -5.44 18.43
CA ILE A 310 6.08 -5.14 17.18
C ILE A 310 7.52 -5.62 17.30
N TRP A 311 7.86 -6.60 16.47
CA TRP A 311 9.22 -7.05 16.26
C TRP A 311 9.82 -6.31 15.08
N THR A 312 11.06 -5.86 15.22
CA THR A 312 11.81 -5.16 14.18
C THR A 312 13.11 -5.90 13.91
N MET A 313 13.41 -6.15 12.63
CA MET A 313 14.70 -6.70 12.21
C MET A 313 15.72 -5.56 12.15
N LYS A 314 16.61 -5.48 13.14
CA LYS A 314 17.58 -4.38 13.25
C LYS A 314 18.68 -4.42 12.20
N GLN A 315 19.04 -5.61 11.73
CA GLN A 315 19.97 -5.83 10.64
C GLN A 315 19.28 -6.66 9.57
N TYR A 316 19.05 -6.05 8.41
CA TYR A 316 18.30 -6.68 7.33
C TYR A 316 18.94 -8.01 6.88
N GLY A 317 18.14 -9.07 6.81
CA GLY A 317 18.57 -10.42 6.48
C GLY A 317 19.26 -11.21 7.60
N VAL A 318 19.45 -10.62 8.80
CA VAL A 318 20.06 -11.30 9.95
C VAL A 318 18.98 -11.70 10.94
N ALA A 319 18.63 -12.98 10.99
CA ALA A 319 17.56 -13.51 11.84
C ALA A 319 17.75 -13.20 13.34
N GLN A 320 18.99 -13.24 13.84
CA GLN A 320 19.29 -12.96 15.25
C GLN A 320 19.11 -11.48 15.62
N SER A 321 18.88 -10.60 14.64
CA SER A 321 18.68 -9.17 14.85
C SER A 321 17.22 -8.77 15.11
N TRP A 322 16.29 -9.74 15.10
CA TRP A 322 14.91 -9.49 15.49
C TRP A 322 14.85 -9.06 16.96
N THR A 323 14.29 -7.88 17.21
CA THR A 323 14.07 -7.36 18.56
C THR A 323 12.63 -6.92 18.74
N LYS A 324 11.99 -7.31 19.83
CA LYS A 324 10.68 -6.78 20.23
C LYS A 324 10.87 -5.32 20.67
N GLU A 325 10.51 -4.38 19.80
CA GLU A 325 10.81 -2.97 19.99
C GLU A 325 9.66 -2.22 20.70
N HIS A 326 8.42 -2.60 20.41
CA HIS A 326 7.24 -1.91 20.96
C HIS A 326 6.16 -2.89 21.39
N ILE A 327 5.42 -2.51 22.43
CA ILE A 327 4.20 -3.18 22.90
C ILE A 327 3.11 -2.13 22.98
N ILE A 328 2.04 -2.32 22.21
CA ILE A 328 0.88 -1.42 22.18
C ILE A 328 -0.29 -2.13 22.86
N ARG A 329 -0.64 -1.68 24.06
CA ARG A 329 -1.81 -2.20 24.80
C ARG A 329 -3.10 -1.82 24.10
N LYS A 330 -4.01 -2.76 23.87
CA LYS A 330 -5.25 -2.54 23.13
C LYS A 330 -6.22 -1.58 23.85
N GLU A 331 -6.08 -1.44 25.15
CA GLU A 331 -6.79 -0.45 26.00
C GLU A 331 -6.67 0.98 25.45
N ILE A 332 -5.53 1.32 24.83
CA ILE A 332 -5.29 2.66 24.26
C ILE A 332 -6.23 2.99 23.10
N PHE A 333 -6.77 1.96 22.45
CA PHE A 333 -7.72 2.09 21.36
C PHE A 333 -9.15 2.30 21.87
N GLY A 334 -9.39 2.24 23.18
CA GLY A 334 -10.69 2.45 23.80
C GLY A 334 -11.73 1.46 23.28
N SER A 335 -12.82 1.96 22.68
CA SER A 335 -13.87 1.11 22.10
C SER A 335 -13.41 0.26 20.90
N LEU A 336 -12.20 0.50 20.38
CA LEU A 336 -11.62 -0.24 19.24
C LEU A 336 -10.66 -1.36 19.69
N GLN A 337 -10.60 -1.66 20.98
CA GLN A 337 -9.67 -2.64 21.57
C GLN A 337 -9.84 -4.08 21.06
N THR A 338 -10.96 -4.42 20.42
CA THR A 338 -11.19 -5.78 19.89
C THR A 338 -10.69 -5.97 18.47
N MET A 339 -10.18 -4.92 17.82
CA MET A 339 -9.79 -4.96 16.41
C MET A 339 -8.31 -5.30 16.22
N SER A 340 -8.04 -6.03 15.15
CA SER A 340 -6.70 -6.21 14.59
C SER A 340 -6.29 -4.93 13.86
N PHE A 341 -4.99 -4.63 13.86
CA PHE A 341 -4.45 -3.46 13.18
C PHE A 341 -3.24 -3.83 12.32
N ASP A 342 -3.24 -3.33 11.09
CA ASP A 342 -2.10 -3.35 10.19
C ASP A 342 -1.41 -1.99 10.16
N THR A 343 -0.09 -2.00 10.01
CA THR A 343 0.69 -0.78 9.79
C THR A 343 0.69 -0.46 8.30
N LEU A 344 0.21 0.74 7.96
CA LEU A 344 0.06 1.21 6.58
C LEU A 344 1.27 2.00 6.08
N THR A 345 1.82 2.86 6.93
CA THR A 345 2.99 3.70 6.61
C THR A 345 3.56 4.31 7.88
N THR A 346 4.85 4.63 7.83
CA THR A 346 5.50 5.54 8.79
C THR A 346 5.35 6.99 8.30
N MET A 347 5.11 7.92 9.21
CA MET A 347 4.98 9.35 8.93
C MET A 347 6.30 10.09 9.19
N ASN A 348 6.44 11.32 8.66
CA ASN A 348 7.64 12.17 8.84
C ASN A 348 8.02 12.37 10.31
N ASN A 349 7.04 12.43 11.21
CA ASN A 349 7.24 12.63 12.64
C ASN A 349 7.52 11.33 13.41
N GLY A 350 7.74 10.21 12.72
CA GLY A 350 7.99 8.90 13.33
C GLY A 350 6.76 8.17 13.87
N SER A 351 5.56 8.78 13.81
CA SER A 351 4.31 8.09 14.11
C SER A 351 3.95 7.08 13.01
N VAL A 352 3.12 6.10 13.36
CA VAL A 352 2.63 5.09 12.42
C VAL A 352 1.15 5.24 12.20
N LEU A 353 0.75 5.16 10.94
CA LEU A 353 -0.65 5.02 10.57
C LEU A 353 -1.06 3.55 10.66
N LEU A 354 -1.99 3.28 11.56
CA LEU A 354 -2.63 1.97 11.75
C LEU A 354 -4.00 1.94 11.08
N HIS A 355 -4.38 0.77 10.58
CA HIS A 355 -5.69 0.50 10.01
C HIS A 355 -6.24 -0.83 10.52
N GLY A 356 -7.51 -0.85 10.91
CA GLY A 356 -8.22 -2.02 11.41
C GLY A 356 -9.70 -1.92 11.07
N GLY A 357 -10.17 -2.76 10.14
CA GLY A 357 -11.55 -2.73 9.64
C GLY A 357 -11.98 -1.34 9.20
N LYS A 358 -13.02 -0.75 9.81
CA LYS A 358 -13.54 0.59 9.44
C LYS A 358 -12.80 1.76 10.07
N HIS A 359 -11.74 1.49 10.82
CA HIS A 359 -11.04 2.49 11.59
C HIS A 359 -9.59 2.63 11.16
N GLN A 360 -9.10 3.85 11.30
CA GLN A 360 -7.71 4.20 11.08
C GLN A 360 -7.28 5.19 12.15
N GLY A 361 -5.98 5.23 12.45
CA GLY A 361 -5.46 6.19 13.42
C GLY A 361 -3.96 6.23 13.46
N TYR A 362 -3.43 7.34 13.96
CA TYR A 362 -2.00 7.48 14.19
C TYR A 362 -1.67 7.00 15.59
N TYR A 363 -0.63 6.18 15.68
CA TYR A 363 0.01 5.85 16.94
C TYR A 363 1.36 6.58 17.02
N ASP A 364 1.49 7.46 18.02
CA ASP A 364 2.73 8.14 18.35
C ASP A 364 3.47 7.32 19.41
N PHE A 365 4.59 6.69 19.03
CA PHE A 365 5.37 5.82 19.92
C PHE A 365 6.02 6.57 21.08
N GLU A 366 6.39 7.84 20.90
CA GLU A 366 7.04 8.64 21.93
C GLU A 366 6.05 9.08 23.00
N LYS A 367 4.87 9.53 22.56
CA LYS A 367 3.80 9.95 23.48
C LYS A 367 2.97 8.79 24.00
N GLN A 368 3.05 7.63 23.36
CA GLN A 368 2.14 6.51 23.56
C GLN A 368 0.69 6.98 23.48
N GLU A 369 0.36 7.69 22.40
CA GLU A 369 -0.97 8.23 22.16
C GLU A 369 -1.53 7.71 20.84
N PHE A 370 -2.78 7.26 20.87
CA PHE A 370 -3.53 6.91 19.69
C PHE A 370 -4.49 8.04 19.31
N LYS A 371 -4.37 8.54 18.09
CA LYS A 371 -5.28 9.53 17.49
C LYS A 371 -6.08 8.87 16.39
N GLN A 372 -7.34 8.56 16.69
CA GLN A 372 -8.28 8.03 15.70
C GLN A 372 -8.52 9.07 14.58
N ILE A 373 -8.59 8.59 13.35
CA ILE A 373 -8.93 9.36 12.15
C ILE A 373 -10.27 8.85 11.65
N LEU A 374 -11.25 9.75 11.56
CA LEU A 374 -12.53 9.47 10.94
C LEU A 374 -12.52 10.06 9.53
N ILE A 375 -12.89 9.25 8.55
CA ILE A 375 -13.06 9.68 7.16
C ILE A 375 -14.57 9.85 6.93
N ASP A 376 -15.05 11.10 6.95
CA ASP A 376 -16.45 11.42 6.63
C ASP A 376 -16.80 11.00 5.19
N GLY A 377 -18.04 10.57 4.97
CA GLY A 377 -18.52 10.06 3.67
C GLY A 377 -18.34 8.56 3.48
N PHE A 378 -17.74 7.87 4.45
CA PHE A 378 -17.84 6.43 4.58
C PHE A 378 -19.29 6.03 4.88
N HIS A 379 -19.93 5.35 3.93
CA HIS A 379 -21.24 4.77 4.19
C HIS A 379 -21.06 3.61 5.18
N SER A 380 -21.92 3.50 6.19
CA SER A 380 -21.88 2.40 7.18
C SER A 380 -22.00 1.01 6.54
N SER A 381 -22.49 0.95 5.30
CA SER A 381 -22.65 -0.26 4.48
C SER A 381 -21.41 -0.71 3.71
N LEU A 382 -20.26 -0.01 3.80
CA LEU A 382 -19.01 -0.50 3.22
C LEU A 382 -18.47 -1.60 4.15
N GLU A 383 -18.61 -2.87 3.77
CA GLU A 383 -18.25 -4.02 4.60
C GLU A 383 -16.75 -4.34 4.56
N GLU A 384 -16.08 -4.12 3.43
CA GLU A 384 -14.63 -4.36 3.25
C GLU A 384 -13.98 -3.30 2.35
N PHE A 385 -12.83 -2.75 2.76
CA PHE A 385 -12.02 -1.86 1.92
C PHE A 385 -10.55 -2.03 2.22
N GLN A 386 -9.70 -1.74 1.23
CA GLN A 386 -8.25 -1.83 1.36
C GLN A 386 -7.63 -0.44 1.35
N ILE A 387 -6.59 -0.22 2.16
CA ILE A 387 -5.84 1.02 2.23
C ILE A 387 -4.36 0.76 1.95
N VAL A 388 -3.71 1.66 1.20
CA VAL A 388 -2.24 1.75 1.12
C VAL A 388 -1.78 3.19 1.18
N GLY A 389 -0.61 3.43 1.80
CA GLY A 389 0.10 4.69 1.68
C GLY A 389 0.62 4.90 0.26
N HIS A 390 0.44 6.10 -0.30
CA HIS A 390 0.90 6.42 -1.65
C HIS A 390 1.65 7.75 -1.67
N VAL A 391 2.76 7.77 -2.41
CA VAL A 391 3.53 8.98 -2.68
C VAL A 391 3.08 9.50 -4.04
N GLY A 392 2.55 10.72 -4.12
CA GLY A 392 2.00 11.25 -5.36
C GLY A 392 3.10 11.57 -6.37
N SER A 393 2.94 11.18 -7.62
CA SER A 393 3.91 11.49 -8.69
C SER A 393 3.24 12.09 -9.93
N LEU A 394 4.05 12.62 -10.85
CA LEU A 394 3.60 13.03 -12.18
C LEU A 394 3.83 11.95 -13.26
N ILE A 395 4.26 10.74 -12.86
CA ILE A 395 4.64 9.66 -13.77
C ILE A 395 3.39 9.09 -14.45
N SER A 396 3.34 9.07 -15.78
CA SER A 396 2.27 8.37 -16.49
C SER A 396 2.66 6.90 -16.70
N PRO A 397 1.80 5.92 -16.35
CA PRO A 397 2.08 4.51 -16.64
C PRO A 397 2.15 4.26 -18.15
N GLY A 398 1.37 4.98 -18.96
CA GLY A 398 1.37 4.85 -20.42
C GLY A 398 2.67 5.30 -21.07
N SER A 399 3.35 6.32 -20.53
CA SER A 399 4.64 6.77 -21.08
C SER A 399 5.76 5.75 -20.87
N ILE A 400 5.62 4.85 -19.90
CA ILE A 400 6.60 3.78 -19.65
C ILE A 400 6.52 2.72 -20.76
N ILE A 401 5.31 2.44 -21.27
CA ILE A 401 5.12 1.50 -22.39
C ILE A 401 5.43 2.14 -23.73
N CYS A 402 5.12 3.43 -23.94
CA CYS A 402 5.44 4.10 -25.20
C CYS A 402 6.95 4.20 -25.50
N ALA A 403 7.82 3.96 -24.51
CA ALA A 403 9.26 3.78 -24.73
C ALA A 403 9.61 2.41 -25.35
N SER A 404 8.64 1.48 -25.42
CA SER A 404 8.78 0.07 -25.82
C SER A 404 7.59 -0.43 -26.67
N ASP A 405 7.05 0.40 -27.57
CA ASP A 405 5.94 0.17 -28.52
C ASP A 405 4.47 0.35 -28.06
N VAL A 406 3.67 0.80 -29.04
CA VAL A 406 2.39 1.54 -28.96
C VAL A 406 1.16 0.62 -28.91
N SER A 407 0.29 0.78 -27.89
CA SER A 407 -1.17 0.73 -28.09
C SER A 407 -2.01 1.29 -26.92
N GLN A 408 -2.82 2.30 -27.26
CA GLN A 408 -4.10 2.80 -26.71
C GLN A 408 -4.27 3.07 -25.20
N VAL A 409 -4.48 4.36 -24.89
CA VAL A 409 -4.99 4.87 -23.59
C VAL A 409 -6.41 5.40 -23.79
N SER A 410 -7.39 4.89 -23.05
CA SER A 410 -8.70 5.53 -22.92
C SER A 410 -8.70 6.51 -21.74
N SER A 411 -9.15 7.74 -21.96
CA SER A 411 -9.23 8.76 -20.90
C SER A 411 -10.63 8.79 -20.28
N ALA A 412 -10.74 8.57 -18.97
CA ALA A 412 -12.02 8.63 -18.25
C ALA A 412 -12.59 10.06 -18.10
N LYS A 413 -13.92 10.21 -18.17
CA LYS A 413 -14.65 11.49 -18.07
C LYS A 413 -14.56 12.10 -16.65
N ARG A 414 -14.28 13.42 -16.57
CA ARG A 414 -14.13 14.20 -15.33
C ARG A 414 -15.48 14.68 -14.76
N ARG A 415 -15.75 14.48 -13.46
CA ARG A 415 -16.85 15.14 -12.69
C ARG A 415 -16.34 15.77 -11.38
N ARG A 416 -17.16 16.65 -10.78
CA ARG A 416 -16.77 17.61 -9.71
C ARG A 416 -16.56 16.94 -8.34
N PRO A 417 -15.67 17.47 -7.47
CA PRO A 417 -15.40 16.93 -6.13
C PRO A 417 -16.44 17.35 -5.08
N ILE A 418 -16.61 16.53 -4.05
CA ILE A 418 -17.39 16.79 -2.83
C ILE A 418 -16.40 16.98 -1.66
N GLY A 419 -16.70 17.85 -0.68
CA GLY A 419 -15.83 18.21 0.46
C GLY A 419 -16.21 17.52 1.78
N PHE A 420 -15.32 17.53 2.78
CA PHE A 420 -15.44 16.78 4.06
C PHE A 420 -14.74 17.47 5.25
N ARG A 421 -14.95 17.00 6.48
CA ARG A 421 -14.39 17.61 7.71
C ARG A 421 -13.68 16.57 8.58
N LEU A 422 -12.71 17.01 9.39
CA LEU A 422 -12.08 16.20 10.44
C LEU A 422 -12.63 16.60 11.81
N THR A 423 -12.71 15.65 12.73
CA THR A 423 -12.93 15.91 14.16
C THR A 423 -11.81 15.28 14.98
N LYS A 424 -11.40 15.97 16.05
CA LYS A 424 -10.28 15.61 16.91
C LYS A 424 -10.83 15.16 18.26
N ASN A 425 -10.69 13.89 18.62
CA ASN A 425 -10.98 13.41 19.97
C ASN A 425 -9.65 13.18 20.71
N THR A 426 -9.29 14.12 21.59
CA THR A 426 -8.16 13.96 22.51
C THR A 426 -8.71 13.50 23.86
N LYS A 427 -8.57 12.22 24.22
CA LYS A 427 -8.77 11.78 25.60
C LYS A 427 -7.44 11.89 26.34
N LYS A 428 -7.31 12.87 27.24
CA LYS A 428 -6.26 12.86 28.27
C LYS A 428 -6.72 11.95 29.41
N LEU A 429 -5.85 11.06 29.87
CA LEU A 429 -6.07 10.21 31.05
C LEU A 429 -6.40 11.08 32.29
N PRO A 430 -7.34 10.68 33.15
CA PRO A 430 -7.51 11.30 34.46
C PRO A 430 -6.28 11.01 35.34
N ARG A 431 -5.86 12.01 36.13
CA ARG A 431 -4.78 11.86 37.11
C ARG A 431 -5.17 10.80 38.16
N PRO A 432 -4.22 10.02 38.69
CA PRO A 432 -4.50 9.06 39.75
C PRO A 432 -5.01 9.79 41.00
N VAL A 433 -6.14 9.33 41.53
CA VAL A 433 -6.69 9.77 42.81
C VAL A 433 -5.79 9.19 43.93
N PRO A 434 -5.40 9.97 44.95
CA PRO A 434 -4.58 9.44 46.04
C PRO A 434 -5.36 8.38 46.82
N CYS A 435 -4.76 7.20 47.00
CA CYS A 435 -5.29 6.16 47.88
C CYS A 435 -5.36 6.68 49.31
N ILE A 436 -6.58 6.83 49.84
CA ILE A 436 -6.81 6.95 51.28
C ILE A 436 -6.80 5.53 51.83
N THR A 437 -5.69 5.13 52.45
CA THR A 437 -5.61 3.95 53.29
C THR A 437 -6.43 4.16 54.56
N ARG A 438 -7.45 3.33 54.80
CA ARG A 438 -7.99 3.07 56.14
C ARG A 438 -7.66 1.63 56.53
N PRO A 439 -7.13 1.36 57.73
CA PRO A 439 -6.88 0.00 58.19
C PRO A 439 -8.19 -0.68 58.60
N GLN A 440 -8.36 -1.94 58.21
CA GLN A 440 -9.39 -2.82 58.77
C GLN A 440 -8.91 -3.33 60.13
N GLU A 441 -9.67 -3.01 61.17
CA GLU A 441 -9.61 -3.73 62.44
C GLU A 441 -10.36 -5.07 62.29
N PHE A 442 -9.70 -6.13 62.76
CA PHE A 442 -10.26 -7.45 62.99
C PHE A 442 -11.33 -7.42 64.08
N LEU A 443 -12.35 -8.28 63.98
CA LEU A 443 -12.73 -9.21 65.06
C LEU A 443 -13.88 -10.15 64.64
N LEU A 444 -13.56 -11.45 64.74
CA LEU A 444 -14.36 -12.67 64.95
C LEU A 444 -15.50 -13.04 63.98
#